data_AF-A0AB73Q2M5-F1
#
_entry.id   AF-A0AB73Q2M5-F1
#
_cell.length_a   1.000
_cell.length_b   1.000
_cell.length_c   1.000
_cell.angle_alpha   90.00
_cell.angle_beta   90.00
_cell.angle_gamma   90.00
#
_symmetry.space_group_name_H-M   'P 1'
#
loop_
_entity.id
_entity.type
_entity.pdbx_description
1 polymer ?
#
loop_
_entity_poly.entity_id
_entity_poly.type
_entity_poly.pdbx_seq_one_letter_code
_entity_poly.pdbx_strand_id
1 'polypeptide(L)' 'MENSKIIAMASDVNYLEQLETAIKSIFYHNRNTKIYIINSDIPQEWFNHIRRNLYLTNNSIFDKKLMKAYLST' A
#
# COMPACT_ATOMS: atom_id res chain seq x y z
N MET A 1 23.54 1.66 -5.68
CA MET A 1 22.08 1.89 -5.72
C MET A 1 21.59 1.76 -4.30
N GLU A 2 20.93 2.78 -3.75
CA GLU A 2 20.39 2.70 -2.39
C GLU A 2 19.30 1.61 -2.33
N ASN A 3 19.47 0.61 -1.46
CA ASN A 3 18.48 -0.47 -1.32
C ASN A 3 17.15 0.10 -0.84
N SER A 4 16.08 -0.06 -1.62
CA SER A 4 14.73 0.30 -1.18
C SER A 4 14.24 -0.69 -0.13
N LYS A 5 13.64 -0.18 0.96
CA LYS A 5 12.92 -1.04 1.91
C LYS A 5 11.64 -1.55 1.25
N ILE A 6 11.37 -2.85 1.36
CA ILE A 6 10.18 -3.49 0.79
C ILE A 6 9.30 -3.99 1.92
N ILE A 7 8.02 -3.60 1.90
CA ILE A 7 7.01 -3.99 2.88
C ILE A 7 5.80 -4.54 2.13
N ALA A 8 5.25 -5.66 2.59
CA ALA A 8 3.97 -6.19 2.13
C ALA A 8 2.94 -6.07 3.26
N MET A 9 1.73 -5.63 2.92
CA MET A 9 0.59 -5.53 3.83
C MET A 9 -0.62 -6.21 3.18
N ALA A 10 -1.49 -6.81 3.99
CA ALA A 10 -2.75 -7.38 3.52
C ALA A 10 -3.91 -6.71 4.24
N SER A 11 -4.93 -6.29 3.51
CA SER A 11 -6.10 -5.58 4.05
C SER A 11 -7.28 -5.67 3.09
N ASP A 12 -8.48 -5.41 3.61
CA ASP A 12 -9.70 -5.20 2.83
C ASP A 12 -10.24 -3.77 3.00
N VAL A 13 -11.36 -3.49 2.33
CA VAL A 13 -12.02 -2.16 2.32
C VAL A 13 -12.50 -1.68 3.69
N ASN A 14 -12.73 -2.57 4.66
CA ASN A 14 -13.24 -2.19 5.98
C ASN A 14 -12.14 -1.60 6.88
N TYR A 15 -10.87 -1.72 6.48
CA TYR A 15 -9.72 -1.29 7.27
C TYR A 15 -8.90 -0.16 6.61
N LEU A 16 -9.50 0.59 5.68
CA LEU A 16 -8.78 1.64 4.94
C LEU A 16 -8.19 2.72 5.85
N GLU A 17 -8.89 3.11 6.91
CA GLU A 17 -8.40 4.13 7.85
C GLU A 17 -7.16 3.67 8.62
N GLN A 18 -7.17 2.41 9.09
CA GLN A 18 -6.06 1.80 9.82
C GLN A 18 -4.88 1.58 8.87
N LEU A 19 -5.16 1.08 7.66
CA LEU A 19 -4.16 0.88 6.63
C LEU A 19 -3.48 2.20 6.24
N GLU A 20 -4.27 3.26 6.02
CA GLU A 20 -3.77 4.59 5.69
C GLU A 20 -2.94 5.18 6.83
N THR A 21 -3.39 5.05 8.07
CA THR A 21 -2.64 5.50 9.26
C THR A 21 -1.29 4.82 9.35
N ALA A 22 -1.24 3.49 9.15
CA ALA A 22 -0.01 2.72 9.17
C ALA A 22 0.93 3.10 8.02
N ILE A 23 0.42 3.29 6.80
CA ILE A 23 1.21 3.73 5.65
C ILE A 23 1.81 5.11 5.89
N LYS A 24 1.02 6.05 6.42
CA LYS A 24 1.48 7.41 6.73
C LYS A 24 2.60 7.41 7.76
N SER A 25 2.46 6.64 8.85
CA SER A 25 3.52 6.56 9.87
C SER A 25 4.81 5.93 9.32
N ILE A 26 4.70 4.89 8.48
CA ILE A 26 5.85 4.30 7.79
C ILE A 26 6.55 5.34 6.88
N PHE A 27 5.80 6.01 6.02
CA PHE A 27 6.35 7.00 5.08
C PHE A 27 6.89 8.26 5.75
N TYR A 28 6.37 8.62 6.93
CA TYR A 28 6.89 9.74 7.71
C TYR A 28 8.31 9.46 8.24
N HIS A 29 8.59 8.22 8.66
CA HIS A 29 9.90 7.85 9.23
C HIS A 29 10.86 7.20 8.23
N ASN A 30 10.41 6.82 7.04
CA ASN A 30 11.22 6.12 6.05
C ASN A 30 11.15 6.77 4.67
N ARG A 31 12.32 6.97 4.06
CA ARG A 31 12.46 7.32 2.64
C ARG A 31 12.75 6.08 1.81
N ASN A 32 12.58 6.17 0.49
CA ASN A 32 12.93 5.10 -0.46
C ASN A 32 12.26 3.74 -0.11
N THR A 33 10.99 3.77 0.30
CA THR A 33 10.22 2.60 0.74
C THR A 33 9.15 2.22 -0.29
N LYS A 34 9.05 0.92 -0.59
CA LYS A 34 8.05 0.33 -1.48
C LYS A 34 7.07 -0.51 -0.66
N ILE A 35 5.80 -0.13 -0.66
CA ILE A 35 4.73 -0.87 0.02
C ILE A 35 3.87 -1.58 -1.03
N TYR A 36 3.64 -2.88 -0.86
CA TYR A 36 2.72 -3.68 -1.67
C TYR A 36 1.48 -4.02 -0.84
N ILE A 37 0.30 -3.66 -1.34
CA ILE A 37 -0.98 -3.92 -0.66
C ILE A 37 -1.69 -5.08 -1.35
N ILE A 38 -1.73 -6.21 -0.66
CA ILE A 38 -2.47 -7.41 -1.06
C ILE A 38 -3.92 -7.23 -0.61
N ASN A 39 -4.86 -7.21 -1.55
CA ASN A 39 -6.28 -6.97 -1.24
C ASN A 39 -7.21 -7.59 -2.30
N SER A 40 -8.49 -7.75 -1.98
CA SER A 40 -9.51 -8.23 -2.94
C SER A 40 -10.47 -7.13 -3.43
N ASP A 41 -10.66 -6.07 -2.67
CA ASP A 41 -11.81 -5.17 -2.78
C ASP A 41 -11.50 -3.68 -2.60
N ILE A 42 -10.24 -3.30 -2.31
CA ILE A 42 -9.86 -1.89 -2.15
C ILE A 42 -9.93 -1.16 -3.51
N PRO A 43 -10.66 -0.04 -3.64
CA PRO A 43 -10.80 0.67 -4.91
C PRO A 43 -9.48 1.32 -5.38
N GLN A 44 -9.29 1.40 -6.70
CA GLN A 44 -8.09 2.00 -7.29
C GLN A 44 -7.96 3.50 -6.95
N GLU A 45 -9.10 4.18 -6.76
CA GLU A 45 -9.22 5.58 -6.35
C GLU A 45 -8.54 5.83 -4.99
N TRP A 46 -8.65 4.88 -4.05
CA TRP A 46 -7.98 4.98 -2.76
C TRP A 46 -6.45 4.96 -2.94
N PHE A 47 -5.91 4.07 -3.77
CA PHE A 47 -4.48 4.07 -4.09
C PHE A 47 -4.03 5.38 -4.75
N ASN A 48 -4.86 5.95 -5.63
CA ASN A 48 -4.58 7.24 -6.26
C ASN A 48 -4.57 8.38 -5.22
N HIS A 49 -5.47 8.34 -4.24
CA HIS A 49 -5.47 9.29 -3.12
C HIS A 49 -4.17 9.23 -2.32
N ILE A 50 -3.71 8.04 -1.92
CA ILE A 50 -2.46 7.85 -1.16
C ILE A 50 -1.24 8.36 -1.96
N ARG A 51 -1.15 8.03 -3.25
CA ARG A 51 -0.01 8.41 -4.11
C ARG A 51 0.16 9.92 -4.26
N ARG A 52 -0.93 10.70 -4.20
CA ARG A 52 -0.86 12.17 -4.31
C ARG A 52 -0.02 12.81 -3.21
N ASN A 53 0.18 12.14 -2.09
CA ASN A 53 0.95 12.67 -0.96
C ASN A 53 2.42 12.18 -0.96
N LEU A 54 2.87 11.40 -1.97
CA LEU A 54 4.18 10.75 -1.98
C LEU A 54 5.27 11.46 -2.79
N TYR A 55 4.95 12.57 -3.46
CA TYR A 55 5.84 13.20 -4.46
C TYR A 55 7.23 13.60 -3.95
N LEU A 56 7.43 13.76 -2.64
CA LEU A 56 8.67 14.28 -2.05
C LEU A 56 9.60 13.22 -1.42
N THR A 57 9.20 11.94 -1.35
CA THR A 57 9.88 10.96 -0.45
C THR A 57 10.50 9.73 -1.13
N ASN A 58 10.49 9.66 -2.47
CA ASN A 58 10.85 8.47 -3.25
C ASN A 58 10.15 7.18 -2.75
N ASN A 59 8.99 7.35 -2.10
CA ASN A 59 8.18 6.26 -1.59
C ASN A 59 7.18 5.82 -2.67
N SER A 60 6.76 4.57 -2.62
CA SER A 60 5.85 4.01 -3.62
C SER A 60 4.87 3.02 -3.01
N ILE A 61 3.65 2.99 -3.55
CA ILE A 61 2.61 2.03 -3.15
C ILE A 61 2.06 1.29 -4.37
N PHE A 62 2.02 -0.04 -4.29
CA PHE A 62 1.60 -0.95 -5.36
C PHE A 62 0.35 -1.72 -4.95
N ASP A 63 -0.64 -1.72 -5.83
CA ASP A 63 -1.86 -2.54 -5.68
C ASP A 63 -1.57 -3.97 -6.16
N LYS A 64 -1.89 -4.97 -5.33
CA LYS A 64 -1.78 -6.39 -5.63
C LYS A 64 -3.11 -7.08 -5.34
N LYS A 65 -3.95 -7.17 -6.37
CA LYS A 65 -5.24 -7.83 -6.30
C LYS A 65 -5.10 -9.35 -6.14
N LEU A 66 -5.74 -9.90 -5.12
CA LEU A 66 -5.99 -11.34 -5.02
C LEU A 66 -7.08 -11.72 -6.02
N MET A 67 -6.77 -12.64 -6.94
CA MET A 67 -7.80 -13.22 -7.78
C MET A 67 -8.71 -14.10 -6.93
N LYS A 68 -10.02 -14.02 -7.14
CA LYS A 68 -11.02 -14.84 -6.43
C LYS A 68 -10.76 -16.35 -6.55
N ALA A 69 -10.11 -16.80 -7.63
CA ALA A 69 -9.71 -18.19 -7.83
C ALA A 69 -8.78 -18.75 -6.75
N TYR A 70 -8.07 -17.89 -6.00
CA TYR A 70 -7.20 -18.32 -4.89
C TYR A 70 -7.94 -18.46 -3.55
N LEU A 71 -9.22 -18.07 -3.49
CA LEU A 71 -10.02 -18.05 -2.25
C LEU A 71 -11.13 -19.11 -2.24
N SER A 72 -11.36 -19.81 -3.35
CA SER A 72 -12.24 -20.98 -3.39
C SER A 72 -11.50 -22.19 -2.80
N THR A 73 -11.82 -22.52 -1.55
CA THR A 73 -11.43 -23.78 -0.89
C THR A 73 -12.49 -24.84 -1.15
#